data_AF-A0A7N4PEE7-F1
#
_entry.id   AF-A0A7N4PEE7-F1
#
_cell.length_a   1.000
_cell.length_b   1.000
_cell.length_c   1.000
_cell.angle_alpha   90.00
_cell.angle_beta   90.00
_cell.angle_gamma   90.00
#
_symmetry.space_group_name_H-M   'P 1'
#
loop_
_entity.id
_entity.type
_entity.pdbx_description
1 polymer ?
#
loop_
_entity_poly.entity_id
_entity_poly.type
_entity_poly.pdbx_seq_one_letter_code
_entity_poly.pdbx_strand_id
1 'polypeptide(L)'
;MPYLLISTQIRMEVGPTMVGDEFSDKELMGYLGATKRNMLGNNFCEYYVNDPPRIVLDKLEVWGYRVRHCAGPDTASRKLPRGRRELAQLGGPAKKLPSVKMSPGHTVI
;
A
#
# COMPACT_ATOMS: atom_id res chain seq x y z
N MET A 1 -3.53 13.56 -1.23
CA MET A 1 -2.45 12.57 -1.44
C MET A 1 -3.04 11.35 -2.15
N PRO A 2 -2.90 11.15 -3.47
CA PRO A 2 -3.73 10.20 -4.22
C PRO A 2 -3.39 8.72 -4.00
N TYR A 3 -2.23 8.40 -3.45
CA TYR A 3 -1.81 7.05 -3.13
C TYR A 3 -1.41 6.96 -1.66
N LEU A 4 -1.74 5.84 -1.04
CA LEU A 4 -1.42 5.52 0.34
C LEU A 4 -0.84 4.10 0.39
N LEU A 5 0.26 3.93 1.10
CA LEU A 5 0.81 2.63 1.43
C LEU A 5 0.52 2.36 2.90
N ILE A 6 -0.18 1.27 3.19
CA ILE A 6 -0.36 0.81 4.56
C ILE A 6 0.36 -0.50 4.77
N SER A 7 0.90 -0.72 5.96
CA SER A 7 1.51 -2.01 6.30
C SER A 7 1.19 -2.39 7.74
N THR A 8 1.13 -3.68 8.00
CA THR A 8 0.99 -4.21 9.36
C THR A 8 2.08 -5.24 9.60
N GLN A 9 2.42 -5.48 10.86
CA GLN A 9 3.46 -6.44 11.23
C GLN A 9 2.84 -7.73 11.75
N ILE A 10 3.40 -8.88 11.33
CA ILE A 10 3.23 -10.24 11.88
C ILE A 10 1.81 -10.83 11.79
N ARG A 11 0.77 -10.14 12.27
CA ARG A 11 -0.62 -10.61 12.38
C ARG A 11 -1.57 -9.55 11.87
N MET A 12 -2.53 -9.93 11.02
CA MET A 12 -3.52 -8.98 10.48
C MET A 12 -4.67 -8.71 11.45
N GLU A 13 -4.82 -9.57 12.45
CA GLU A 13 -5.87 -9.51 13.47
C GLU A 13 -5.61 -8.46 14.55
N VAL A 14 -4.37 -7.99 14.73
CA VAL A 14 -3.97 -7.05 15.78
C VAL A 14 -3.06 -5.97 15.18
N GLY A 15 -3.17 -4.73 15.66
CA GLY A 15 -2.24 -3.66 15.29
C GLY A 15 -0.84 -3.83 15.88
N PRO A 16 0.10 -2.92 15.57
CA PRO A 16 -0.13 -1.64 14.91
C PRO A 16 -0.14 -1.72 13.37
N THR A 17 -0.89 -0.81 12.77
CA THR A 17 -0.88 -0.56 11.31
C THR A 17 -0.14 0.74 11.04
N MET A 18 0.89 0.67 10.20
CA MET A 18 1.61 1.81 9.64
C MET A 18 0.76 2.42 8.52
N VAL A 19 0.49 3.71 8.59
CA VAL A 19 -0.46 4.40 7.70
C VAL A 19 0.13 5.59 6.95
N GLY A 20 1.38 5.97 7.23
CA GLY A 20 2.01 7.08 6.53
C GLY A 20 3.42 7.36 6.98
N ASP A 21 4.04 8.29 6.26
CA ASP A 21 5.37 8.83 6.49
C ASP A 21 5.30 10.30 6.94
N GLU A 22 6.46 10.94 7.08
CA GLU A 22 6.57 12.34 7.48
C GLU A 22 5.82 13.34 6.59
N PHE A 23 5.65 13.03 5.29
CA PHE A 23 5.01 13.91 4.31
C PHE A 23 3.52 13.61 4.11
N SER A 24 2.98 12.66 4.87
CA SER A 24 1.59 12.27 4.78
C SER A 24 0.65 13.38 5.23
N ASP A 25 -0.54 13.41 4.62
CA ASP A 25 -1.57 14.41 4.86
C ASP A 25 -2.02 14.40 6.34
N LYS A 26 -1.82 15.51 7.05
CA LYS A 26 -2.11 15.62 8.48
C LYS A 26 -3.60 15.49 8.78
N GLU A 27 -4.48 15.92 7.87
CA GLU A 27 -5.93 15.81 8.05
C GLU A 27 -6.36 14.34 7.99
N LEU A 28 -5.85 13.60 7.00
CA LEU A 28 -6.07 12.16 6.89
C LEU A 28 -5.49 11.40 8.09
N MET A 29 -4.26 11.71 8.49
CA MET A 29 -3.63 11.06 9.66
C MET A 29 -4.43 11.35 10.95
N GLY A 30 -4.95 12.57 11.09
CA GLY A 30 -5.83 12.96 12.19
C GLY A 30 -7.15 12.17 12.19
N TYR A 31 -7.79 12.04 11.03
CA TYR A 31 -9.02 11.25 10.88
C TYR A 31 -8.81 9.76 11.22
N LEU A 32 -7.68 9.19 10.82
CA LEU A 32 -7.35 7.80 11.15
C LEU A 32 -7.07 7.61 12.64
N GLY A 33 -6.77 8.68 13.39
CA GLY A 33 -6.30 8.63 14.77
C GLY A 33 -4.83 8.23 14.89
N ALA A 34 -4.03 8.54 13.86
CA ALA A 34 -2.64 8.11 13.78
C ALA A 34 -1.72 8.95 14.66
N THR A 35 -0.74 8.29 15.27
CA THR A 35 0.31 8.94 16.06
C THR A 35 1.60 8.98 15.25
N LYS A 36 2.24 10.15 15.17
CA LYS A 36 3.58 10.30 14.57
C LYS A 36 4.62 9.78 15.57
N ARG A 37 5.46 8.84 15.16
CA ARG A 37 6.62 8.37 15.95
C ARG A 37 7.91 8.45 15.15
N ASN A 38 9.01 8.58 15.87
CA ASN A 38 10.36 8.39 15.34
C ASN A 38 10.98 7.25 16.16
N MET A 39 11.26 6.11 15.52
CA MET A 39 11.92 5.00 16.18
C MET A 39 13.42 5.28 16.29
N LEU A 40 14.00 4.94 17.44
CA LEU A 40 15.42 5.19 17.71
C LEU A 40 16.29 4.46 16.66
N GLY A 41 17.10 5.22 15.92
CA GLY A 41 17.90 4.72 14.80
C GLY A 41 17.30 4.99 13.42
N ASN A 42 16.07 5.50 13.32
CA ASN A 42 15.47 5.92 12.06
C ASN A 42 15.70 7.41 11.80
N ASN A 43 16.04 7.74 10.56
CA ASN A 43 16.15 9.13 10.08
C ASN A 43 14.81 9.71 9.61
N PHE A 44 13.71 8.98 9.79
CA PHE A 44 12.39 9.34 9.30
C PHE A 44 11.34 9.11 10.38
N CYS A 45 10.28 9.90 10.31
CA CYS A 45 9.10 9.69 11.13
C CYS A 45 8.02 8.92 10.36
N GLU A 46 7.24 8.17 11.09
CA GLU A 46 6.16 7.34 10.54
C GLU A 46 4.88 7.52 11.37
N TYR A 47 3.74 7.43 10.71
CA TYR A 47 2.44 7.43 11.35
C TYR A 47 1.95 6.00 11.53
N TYR A 48 1.49 5.70 12.74
CA TYR A 48 0.92 4.41 13.07
C TYR A 48 -0.40 4.55 13.83
N VAL A 49 -1.24 3.53 13.73
CA VAL A 49 -2.47 3.34 14.49
C VAL A 49 -2.42 2.00 15.19
N ASN A 50 -3.00 1.90 16.39
CA ASN A 50 -3.09 0.62 17.12
C ASN A 50 -4.21 -0.30 16.58
N ASP A 51 -5.06 0.23 15.70
CA ASP A 51 -6.11 -0.53 15.03
C ASP A 51 -5.51 -1.57 14.06
N PRO A 52 -6.18 -2.74 13.90
CA PRO A 52 -5.80 -3.69 12.88
C PRO A 52 -6.06 -3.14 11.46
N PRO A 53 -5.36 -3.62 10.43
CA PRO A 53 -5.45 -3.09 9.06
C PRO A 53 -6.88 -3.10 8.49
N ARG A 54 -7.72 -4.06 8.90
CA ARG A 54 -9.12 -4.12 8.48
C ARG A 54 -9.90 -2.85 8.87
N ILE A 55 -9.75 -2.40 10.11
CA ILE A 55 -10.43 -1.20 10.62
C ILE A 55 -9.90 0.06 9.93
N VAL A 56 -8.60 0.09 9.65
CA VAL A 56 -7.97 1.19 8.90
C VAL A 56 -8.50 1.23 7.46
N LEU A 57 -8.61 0.09 6.79
CA LEU A 57 -9.17 0.00 5.44
C LEU A 57 -10.64 0.45 5.39
N ASP A 58 -11.46 0.06 6.36
CA ASP A 58 -12.86 0.50 6.46
C ASP A 58 -12.94 2.05 6.58
N LYS A 59 -12.10 2.66 7.43
CA LYS A 59 -12.01 4.12 7.55
C LYS A 59 -11.58 4.79 6.24
N LEU A 60 -10.60 4.20 5.55
CA LEU A 60 -10.08 4.70 4.28
C LEU A 60 -11.11 4.63 3.15
N GLU A 61 -11.92 3.58 3.11
CA GLU A 61 -13.03 3.47 2.15
C GLU A 61 -14.05 4.59 2.32
N VAL A 62 -14.42 4.92 3.57
CA VAL A 62 -15.29 6.06 3.88
C VAL A 62 -14.68 7.40 3.44
N TRP A 63 -13.35 7.53 3.54
CA TRP A 63 -12.62 8.71 3.07
C TRP A 63 -12.50 8.77 1.53
N GLY A 64 -12.87 7.70 0.82
CA GLY A 64 -12.85 7.61 -0.64
C GLY A 64 -11.61 6.95 -1.23
N TYR A 65 -10.83 6.23 -0.43
CA TYR A 65 -9.75 5.38 -0.92
C TYR A 65 -10.26 4.01 -1.35
N ARG A 66 -9.60 3.41 -2.34
CA ARG A 66 -9.86 2.02 -2.76
C ARG A 66 -8.57 1.20 -2.81
N VAL A 67 -8.65 -0.04 -2.34
CA VAL A 67 -7.54 -1.01 -2.43
C VAL A 67 -7.25 -1.36 -3.89
N ARG A 68 -5.98 -1.23 -4.31
CA ARG A 68 -5.49 -1.63 -5.63
C ARG A 68 -4.65 -2.89 -5.61
N HIS A 69 -3.86 -3.08 -4.57
CA HIS A 69 -2.99 -4.22 -4.43
C HIS A 69 -2.91 -4.65 -2.96
N CYS A 70 -2.58 -5.91 -2.73
CA CYS A 70 -2.21 -6.43 -1.42
C CYS A 70 -1.06 -7.40 -1.66
N ALA A 71 0.09 -7.13 -1.07
CA ALA A 71 1.26 -8.00 -1.17
C ALA A 71 1.67 -8.51 0.22
N GLY A 72 2.05 -9.78 0.29
CA GLY A 72 2.80 -10.30 1.42
C GLY A 72 4.30 -10.02 1.25
N PRO A 73 5.07 -9.94 2.35
CA PRO A 73 6.52 -9.75 2.27
C PRO A 73 7.21 -10.82 1.40
N ASP A 74 6.66 -12.04 1.34
CA ASP A 74 7.24 -13.16 0.59
C ASP A 74 6.92 -13.12 -0.91
N THR A 75 5.90 -12.33 -1.31
CA THR A 75 5.54 -12.16 -2.73
C THR A 75 6.41 -11.13 -3.45
N ALA A 76 7.07 -10.22 -2.73
CA ALA A 76 7.98 -9.22 -3.31
C ALA A 76 9.35 -9.80 -3.74
N SER A 77 9.72 -10.99 -3.26
CA SER A 77 11.05 -11.58 -3.47
C SER A 77 11.08 -12.86 -4.32
N ARG A 78 10.00 -13.25 -5.01
CA ARG A 78 10.08 -14.29 -6.05
C ARG A 78 10.79 -13.73 -7.29
N LYS A 79 12.13 -13.74 -7.20
CA LYS A 79 13.17 -13.65 -8.24
C LYS A 79 12.64 -13.25 -9.62
N LEU A 80 12.90 -12.00 -10.02
CA LEU A 80 13.23 -11.75 -11.43
C LEU A 80 14.42 -12.67 -11.78
N PRO A 81 14.30 -13.59 -12.75
CA PRO A 81 15.41 -14.45 -13.11
C PRO A 81 16.56 -13.58 -13.62
N ARG A 82 17.67 -13.58 -12.88
CA ARG A 82 18.93 -12.99 -13.35
C ARG A 82 19.42 -13.84 -14.52
N GLY A 83 19.36 -13.26 -15.72
CA GLY A 83 20.09 -13.74 -16.89
C GLY A 83 19.23 -14.45 -17.93
N ARG A 84 18.59 -13.66 -18.80
CA ARG A 84 18.65 -13.90 -20.26
C ARG A 84 18.18 -12.64 -20.99
N ARG A 85 19.13 -11.92 -21.60
CA ARG A 85 18.83 -11.12 -22.78
C ARG A 85 18.50 -12.11 -23.88
N GLU A 86 17.23 -12.29 -24.20
CA GLU A 86 16.84 -12.87 -25.48
C GLU A 86 15.50 -12.27 -25.90
N LEU A 87 15.55 -11.55 -27.02
CA LEU A 87 14.39 -11.23 -27.84
C LEU A 87 13.62 -12.51 -28.12
N ALA A 88 12.35 -12.57 -27.72
CA ALA A 88 11.41 -13.53 -28.25
C ALA A 88 10.11 -12.81 -28.59
N GLN A 89 10.03 -12.34 -29.83
CA GLN A 89 8.78 -12.31 -30.56
C GLN A 89 8.21 -13.73 -30.54
N LEU A 90 7.12 -13.98 -29.82
CA LEU A 90 6.25 -15.13 -30.09
C LEU A 90 4.81 -14.70 -29.88
N GLY A 91 4.08 -14.69 -30.99
CA GLY A 91 2.69 -14.30 -31.10
C GLY A 91 1.75 -15.24 -30.36
N GLY A 92 0.76 -14.62 -29.72
CA GLY A 92 -0.51 -15.20 -29.29
C GLY A 92 -1.49 -14.04 -29.16
N PRO A 93 -2.80 -14.23 -29.44
CA PRO A 93 -3.73 -13.11 -29.48
C PRO A 93 -3.82 -12.48 -28.10
N ALA A 94 -3.47 -11.19 -28.03
CA ALA A 94 -3.58 -10.37 -26.84
C ALA A 94 -5.03 -10.42 -26.34
N LYS A 95 -5.29 -11.15 -25.24
CA LYS A 95 -6.54 -10.96 -24.50
C LYS A 95 -6.48 -9.54 -23.93
N LYS A 96 -7.24 -8.66 -24.57
CA LYS A 96 -7.47 -7.28 -24.16
C LYS A 96 -8.01 -7.31 -22.73
N LEU A 97 -7.13 -7.09 -21.74
CA LEU A 97 -7.57 -6.74 -20.39
C LEU A 97 -8.47 -5.51 -20.54
N PRO A 98 -9.64 -5.49 -19.90
CA PRO A 98 -10.55 -4.37 -20.04
C PRO A 98 -9.81 -3.11 -19.61
N SER A 99 -9.72 -2.15 -20.51
CA SER A 99 -9.22 -0.81 -20.23
C SER A 99 -10.24 -0.14 -19.32
N VAL A 100 -10.11 -0.38 -18.01
CA VAL A 100 -10.89 0.32 -17.01
C VAL A 100 -10.35 1.74 -17.00
N LYS A 101 -11.14 2.66 -17.55
CA LYS A 101 -10.92 4.10 -17.40
C LYS A 101 -10.78 4.39 -15.91
N MET A 102 -9.54 4.63 -15.46
CA MET A 102 -9.26 5.02 -14.08
C MET A 102 -9.66 6.48 -13.94
N SER A 103 -10.74 6.73 -13.19
CA SER A 103 -10.99 8.04 -12.60
C SER A 103 -9.86 8.38 -11.62
N PRO A 104 -9.51 9.66 -11.44
CA PRO A 104 -8.51 10.08 -10.47
C PRO A 104 -9.08 9.87 -9.06
N GLY A 105 -8.90 8.65 -8.53
CA GLY A 105 -9.40 8.22 -7.24
C GLY A 105 -8.25 7.82 -6.32
N HIS A 106 -8.41 8.13 -5.04
CA HIS A 106 -7.47 7.83 -3.98
C HIS A 106 -7.28 6.31 -3.85
N THR A 107 -6.03 5.84 -3.78
CA THR A 107 -5.64 4.44 -3.92
C THR A 107 -4.84 3.97 -2.72
N VAL A 108 -5.16 2.80 -2.18
CA VAL A 108 -4.33 2.08 -1.20
C VAL A 108 -3.57 0.95 -1.91
N ILE A 109 -2.26 0.88 -1.71
CA ILE A 109 -1.36 -0.16 -2.24
C ILE A 109 -0.92 -1.08 -1.11
#